data_AF-A0A960K5P4-F1
#
_entry.id   AF-A0A960K5P4-F1
#
_cell.length_a   1.000
_cell.length_b   1.000
_cell.length_c   1.000
_cell.angle_alpha   90.00
_cell.angle_beta   90.00
_cell.angle_gamma   90.00
#
_symmetry.space_group_name_H-M   'P 1'
#
loop_
_entity.id
_entity.type
_entity.pdbx_description
1 polymer ?
#
loop_
_entity_poly.entity_id
_entity_poly.type
_entity_poly.pdbx_seq_one_letter_code
_entity_poly.pdbx_strand_id
1 'polypeptide(L)'
;CFHVSRRMVDGYRVFQAIPQTELYRTAGEWLRQSSPPEADIAYVEVGALAYYSRRPVRDLLGLVSPENLAFVESHDLAAALHAHPTEYVVHHTRLAGFMDPVLREPWFAEHYEPVQSFEARLSADVLTLYRRRQDSP
;
A
#
# COMPACT_ATOMS: atom_id res chain seq x y z
N CYS A 1 34.14 -33.20 32.42
CA CYS A 1 33.00 -33.61 31.58
C CYS A 1 31.75 -32.85 32.00
N PHE A 2 31.34 -31.85 31.22
CA PHE A 2 29.94 -31.45 31.02
C PHE A 2 29.92 -30.74 29.67
N HIS A 3 29.54 -31.49 28.63
CA HIS A 3 29.40 -30.99 27.27
C HIS A 3 27.95 -30.53 27.13
N VAL A 4 27.71 -29.21 27.20
CA VAL A 4 26.38 -28.66 26.98
C VAL A 4 26.09 -28.74 25.49
N SER A 5 25.19 -29.66 25.14
CA SER A 5 24.68 -29.87 23.78
C SER A 5 23.98 -28.60 23.29
N ARG A 6 24.50 -27.98 22.23
CA ARG A 6 23.77 -27.02 21.38
C ARG A 6 22.66 -27.79 20.67
N ARG A 7 21.51 -27.96 21.32
CA ARG A 7 20.23 -28.23 20.66
C ARG A 7 19.21 -27.24 21.21
N MET A 8 18.36 -26.75 20.32
CA MET A 8 17.37 -25.67 20.50
C MET A 8 17.91 -24.24 20.40
N VAL A 9 18.15 -23.77 19.18
CA VAL A 9 17.51 -22.55 18.65
C VAL A 9 17.50 -22.66 17.11
N ASP A 10 16.69 -23.55 16.54
CA ASP A 10 16.66 -23.75 15.07
C ASP A 10 15.22 -23.79 14.54
N GLY A 11 14.45 -22.75 14.90
CA GLY A 11 13.04 -22.63 14.55
C GLY A 11 12.59 -21.25 14.09
N TYR A 12 13.44 -20.23 14.20
CA TYR A 12 13.20 -18.94 13.55
C TYR A 12 13.97 -18.95 12.24
N ARG A 13 13.28 -19.33 11.15
CA ARG A 13 13.71 -18.90 9.82
C ARG A 13 13.89 -17.39 9.91
N VAL A 14 15.11 -16.91 9.73
CA VAL A 14 15.38 -15.50 9.50
C VAL A 14 14.38 -15.10 8.42
N PHE A 15 13.46 -14.18 8.75
CA PHE A 15 12.56 -13.58 7.77
C PHE A 15 13.48 -12.88 6.76
N GLN A 16 13.85 -13.59 5.70
CA GLN A 16 14.39 -12.96 4.51
C GLN A 16 13.32 -11.95 4.09
N ALA A 17 13.71 -10.67 3.97
CA ALA A 17 12.81 -9.64 3.50
C ALA A 17 12.22 -10.14 2.18
N ILE A 18 10.91 -10.39 2.17
CA ILE A 18 10.20 -10.74 0.95
C ILE A 18 10.44 -9.54 0.01
N PRO A 19 10.89 -9.71 -1.26
CA PRO A 19 11.35 -8.60 -2.10
C PRO A 19 10.39 -7.40 -2.18
N GLN A 20 9.08 -7.62 -2.01
CA GLN A 20 8.05 -6.58 -1.98
C GLN A 20 8.14 -5.67 -0.76
N THR A 21 8.65 -6.16 0.37
CA THR A 21 8.84 -5.37 1.60
C THR A 21 9.77 -4.18 1.36
N GLU A 22 10.76 -4.30 0.48
CA GLU A 22 11.67 -3.21 0.15
C GLU A 22 10.98 -2.10 -0.67
N LEU A 23 10.07 -2.44 -1.58
CA LEU A 23 9.25 -1.47 -2.30
C LEU A 23 8.36 -0.68 -1.34
N TYR A 24 7.64 -1.38 -0.46
CA TYR A 24 6.78 -0.74 0.54
C TYR A 24 7.55 0.09 1.55
N ARG A 25 8.74 -0.37 1.95
CA ARG A 25 9.64 0.39 2.81
C ARG A 25 10.06 1.69 2.14
N THR A 26 10.55 1.62 0.91
CA THR A 26 11.04 2.79 0.16
C THR A 26 9.90 3.79 -0.10
N ALA A 27 8.74 3.30 -0.55
CA ALA A 27 7.56 4.13 -0.77
C ALA A 27 7.04 4.76 0.53
N GLY A 28 6.98 3.98 1.63
CA GLY A 28 6.58 4.48 2.93
C GLY A 28 7.53 5.55 3.46
N GLU A 29 8.84 5.32 3.39
CA GLU A 29 9.85 6.31 3.79
C GLU A 29 9.77 7.60 2.98
N TRP A 30 9.47 7.52 1.67
CA TRP A 30 9.21 8.68 0.83
C TRP A 30 7.95 9.43 1.28
N LEU A 31 6.82 8.72 1.46
CA LEU A 31 5.57 9.33 1.95
C LEU A 31 5.78 10.05 3.28
N ARG A 32 6.52 9.45 4.21
CA ARG A 32 6.83 10.09 5.50
C ARG A 32 7.55 11.42 5.37
N GLN A 33 8.41 11.57 4.36
CA GLN A 33 9.21 12.77 4.11
C GLN A 33 8.48 13.81 3.24
N SER A 34 7.59 13.34 2.37
CA SER A 34 6.96 14.14 1.31
C SER A 34 5.50 14.52 1.60
N SER A 35 4.91 14.07 2.71
CA SER A 35 3.54 14.40 3.11
C SER A 35 3.44 14.83 4.57
N PRO A 36 2.41 15.62 4.95
CA PRO A 36 2.17 15.94 6.35
C PRO A 36 1.69 14.71 7.15
N PRO A 37 1.83 14.69 8.50
CA PRO A 37 1.45 13.56 9.36
C PRO A 37 0.04 13.01 9.19
N GLU A 38 -0.89 13.88 8.84
CA GLU A 38 -2.31 13.63 8.67
C GLU A 38 -2.69 13.13 7.26
N ALA A 39 -1.76 13.20 6.29
CA ALA A 39 -2.01 12.73 4.93
C ALA A 39 -2.38 11.24 4.95
N ASP A 40 -3.52 10.90 4.36
CA ASP A 40 -4.03 9.54 4.33
C ASP A 40 -3.78 8.87 2.97
N ILE A 41 -3.79 7.54 3.00
CA ILE A 41 -3.41 6.70 1.87
C ILE A 41 -4.48 5.64 1.64
N ALA A 42 -5.01 5.52 0.42
CA ALA A 42 -5.81 4.38 0.03
C ALA A 42 -4.93 3.31 -0.61
N TYR A 43 -5.01 2.09 -0.08
CA TYR A 43 -4.34 0.93 -0.65
C TYR A 43 -4.99 -0.39 -0.23
N VAL A 44 -4.65 -1.48 -0.92
CA VAL A 44 -5.15 -2.83 -0.66
C VAL A 44 -4.23 -3.67 0.26
N GLU A 45 -3.01 -3.20 0.57
CA GLU A 45 -2.09 -3.86 1.51
C GLU A 45 -1.54 -2.86 2.55
N VAL A 46 -2.05 -2.93 3.79
CA VAL A 46 -1.74 -1.92 4.82
C VAL A 46 -0.35 -2.07 5.44
N GLY A 47 0.04 -3.29 5.81
CA GLY A 47 1.08 -3.58 6.82
C GLY A 47 2.36 -2.75 6.72
N ALA A 48 3.27 -3.13 5.81
CA ALA A 48 4.59 -2.49 5.72
C ALA A 48 4.49 -1.01 5.32
N LEU A 49 3.59 -0.66 4.40
CA LEU A 49 3.43 0.70 3.92
C LEU A 49 3.05 1.64 5.08
N ALA A 50 2.02 1.29 5.87
CA ALA A 50 1.57 2.07 7.02
C ALA A 50 2.68 2.20 8.08
N TYR A 51 3.41 1.11 8.35
CA TYR A 51 4.48 1.09 9.34
C TYR A 51 5.61 2.09 8.99
N TYR A 52 6.08 2.09 7.75
CA TYR A 52 7.20 2.94 7.33
C TYR A 52 6.77 4.39 7.05
N SER A 53 5.57 4.59 6.49
CA SER A 53 5.02 5.92 6.22
C SER A 53 4.65 6.69 7.47
N ARG A 54 4.20 5.98 8.52
CA ARG A 54 3.56 6.59 9.70
C ARG A 54 2.42 7.51 9.27
N ARG A 55 1.62 7.04 8.31
CA ARG A 55 0.43 7.70 7.79
C ARG A 55 -0.78 6.81 7.96
N PRO A 56 -1.99 7.37 8.17
CA PRO A 56 -3.22 6.61 8.09
C PRO A 56 -3.32 5.91 6.74
N VAL A 57 -3.62 4.60 6.75
CA VAL A 57 -3.90 3.85 5.53
C VAL A 57 -5.33 3.34 5.60
N ARG A 58 -6.16 3.76 4.66
CA ARG A 58 -7.50 3.26 4.43
C ARG A 58 -7.42 2.01 3.55
N ASP A 59 -7.80 0.88 4.13
CA ASP A 59 -7.77 -0.42 3.49
C ASP A 59 -8.98 -0.60 2.57
N LEU A 60 -8.75 -0.62 1.26
CA LEU A 60 -9.83 -0.79 0.30
C LEU A 60 -10.46 -2.18 0.36
N LEU A 61 -9.77 -3.19 0.91
CA LEU A 61 -10.32 -4.54 1.08
C LEU A 61 -11.06 -4.75 2.41
N GLY A 62 -11.13 -3.71 3.24
CA GLY A 62 -11.95 -3.70 4.45
C GLY A 62 -11.50 -4.64 5.58
N LEU A 63 -10.29 -5.19 5.53
CA LEU A 63 -9.73 -6.03 6.60
C LEU A 63 -9.47 -5.21 7.86
N VAL A 64 -9.00 -3.97 7.71
CA VAL A 64 -8.79 -3.02 8.83
C VAL A 64 -9.59 -1.71 8.70
N SER A 65 -10.39 -1.58 7.65
CA SER A 65 -11.33 -0.46 7.43
C SER A 65 -12.72 -1.03 7.16
N PRO A 66 -13.43 -1.53 8.19
CA PRO A 66 -14.67 -2.31 8.02
C PRO A 66 -15.79 -1.55 7.30
N GLU A 67 -15.74 -0.21 7.27
CA GLU A 67 -16.64 0.61 6.47
C GLU A 67 -16.58 0.30 4.96
N ASN A 68 -15.46 -0.29 4.48
CA ASN A 68 -15.29 -0.64 3.08
C ASN A 68 -15.85 -2.02 2.69
N LEU A 69 -16.30 -2.83 3.64
CA LEU A 69 -16.76 -4.20 3.37
C LEU A 69 -17.93 -4.25 2.37
N ALA A 70 -18.85 -3.29 2.43
CA ALA A 70 -19.98 -3.23 1.49
C ALA A 70 -19.52 -3.05 0.04
N PHE A 71 -18.44 -2.29 -0.19
CA PHE A 71 -17.86 -2.10 -1.52
C PHE A 71 -17.10 -3.35 -2.01
N VAL A 72 -16.50 -4.11 -1.09
CA VAL A 72 -15.87 -5.40 -1.41
C VAL A 72 -16.93 -6.41 -1.84
N GLU A 73 -18.06 -6.48 -1.13
CA GLU A 73 -19.19 -7.35 -1.50
C GLU A 73 -19.74 -7.02 -2.89
N SER A 74 -19.83 -5.72 -3.23
CA SER A 74 -20.25 -5.26 -4.56
C SER A 74 -19.15 -5.29 -5.63
N HIS A 75 -17.92 -5.71 -5.28
CA HIS A 75 -16.75 -5.73 -6.17
C HIS A 75 -16.41 -4.34 -6.75
N ASP A 76 -16.62 -3.27 -5.98
CA ASP A 76 -16.49 -1.89 -6.43
C ASP A 76 -15.53 -1.08 -5.54
N LEU A 77 -14.24 -1.36 -5.67
CA LEU A 77 -13.20 -0.63 -4.93
C LEU A 77 -13.08 0.83 -5.36
N ALA A 78 -13.53 1.15 -6.58
CA ALA A 78 -13.58 2.54 -7.04
C ALA A 78 -14.61 3.32 -6.21
N ALA A 79 -15.80 2.76 -6.00
CA ALA A 79 -16.80 3.35 -5.11
C ALA A 79 -16.29 3.54 -3.67
N ALA A 80 -15.47 2.61 -3.15
CA ALA A 80 -14.84 2.79 -1.85
C ALA A 80 -13.92 4.03 -1.81
N LEU A 81 -13.07 4.20 -2.82
CA LEU A 81 -12.20 5.37 -2.93
C LEU A 81 -13.00 6.66 -3.20
N HIS A 82 -14.07 6.59 -3.99
CA HIS A 82 -14.95 7.72 -4.25
C HIS A 82 -15.71 8.19 -2.99
N ALA A 83 -16.20 7.25 -2.18
CA ALA A 83 -16.91 7.56 -0.94
C ALA A 83 -15.98 8.23 0.08
N HIS A 84 -14.71 7.83 0.08
CA HIS A 84 -13.69 8.35 1.00
C HIS A 84 -12.37 8.64 0.27
N PRO A 85 -12.29 9.73 -0.53
CA PRO A 85 -11.09 10.05 -1.28
C PRO A 85 -9.94 10.40 -0.35
N THR A 86 -8.78 9.80 -0.58
CA THR A 86 -7.55 10.00 0.22
C THR A 86 -6.57 10.93 -0.49
N GLU A 87 -5.60 11.48 0.23
CA GLU A 87 -4.57 12.32 -0.40
C GLU A 87 -3.67 11.51 -1.35
N TYR A 88 -3.34 10.29 -0.97
CA TYR A 88 -2.54 9.39 -1.78
C TYR A 88 -3.27 8.09 -2.12
N VAL A 89 -3.00 7.55 -3.30
CA VAL A 89 -3.44 6.22 -3.72
C VAL A 89 -2.22 5.44 -4.18
N VAL A 90 -2.14 4.17 -3.80
CA VAL A 90 -1.02 3.30 -4.19
C VAL A 90 -1.48 2.25 -5.19
N HIS A 91 -0.76 2.16 -6.30
CA HIS A 91 -0.88 1.06 -7.26
C HIS A 91 0.40 0.23 -7.22
N HIS A 92 0.25 -1.09 -7.26
CA HIS A 92 1.36 -2.02 -7.38
C HIS A 92 0.99 -3.03 -8.46
N THR A 93 1.83 -3.20 -9.47
CA THR A 93 1.60 -4.11 -10.60
C THR A 93 1.26 -5.54 -10.18
N ARG A 94 1.84 -6.04 -9.08
CA ARG A 94 1.53 -7.36 -8.52
C ARG A 94 0.06 -7.50 -8.09
N LEU A 95 -0.58 -6.39 -7.74
CA LEU A 95 -1.96 -6.29 -7.27
C LEU A 95 -2.84 -5.53 -8.27
N ALA A 96 -2.40 -5.46 -9.53
CA ALA A 96 -3.12 -4.79 -10.61
C ALA A 96 -4.57 -5.26 -10.74
N GLY A 97 -4.86 -6.54 -10.50
CA GLY A 97 -6.24 -7.06 -10.54
C GLY A 97 -7.23 -6.34 -9.63
N PHE A 98 -6.77 -5.79 -8.49
CA PHE A 98 -7.60 -5.00 -7.58
C PHE A 98 -7.64 -3.52 -7.94
N MET A 99 -6.47 -2.93 -8.25
CA MET A 99 -6.34 -1.49 -8.38
C MET A 99 -6.54 -0.98 -9.82
N ASP A 100 -6.32 -1.79 -10.85
CA ASP A 100 -6.49 -1.37 -12.24
C ASP A 100 -7.90 -0.87 -12.56
N PRO A 101 -9.00 -1.49 -12.08
CA PRO A 101 -10.34 -0.94 -12.28
C PRO A 101 -10.46 0.49 -11.73
N VAL A 102 -9.94 0.74 -10.53
CA VAL A 102 -9.92 2.08 -9.91
C VAL A 102 -9.17 3.08 -10.79
N LEU A 103 -7.99 2.70 -11.29
CA LEU A 103 -7.14 3.56 -12.13
C LEU A 103 -7.74 3.84 -13.52
N ARG A 104 -8.64 2.96 -14.02
CA ARG A 104 -9.30 3.12 -15.32
C ARG A 104 -10.52 4.03 -15.26
N GLU A 105 -11.01 4.36 -14.07
CA GLU A 105 -12.14 5.28 -13.91
C GLU A 105 -11.75 6.69 -14.42
N PRO A 106 -12.57 7.32 -15.28
CA PRO A 106 -12.31 8.68 -15.75
C PRO A 106 -12.12 9.67 -14.61
N TRP A 107 -12.93 9.57 -13.56
CA TRP A 107 -12.81 10.40 -12.36
C TRP A 107 -11.43 10.28 -11.71
N PHE A 108 -10.84 9.09 -11.66
CA PHE A 108 -9.53 8.90 -11.05
C PHE A 108 -8.47 9.69 -11.83
N ALA A 109 -8.48 9.58 -13.15
CA ALA A 109 -7.56 10.32 -14.01
C ALA A 109 -7.78 11.85 -13.95
N GLU A 110 -8.99 12.30 -13.65
CA GLU A 110 -9.35 13.72 -13.44
C GLU A 110 -8.91 14.25 -12.07
N HIS A 111 -8.83 13.40 -11.03
CA HIS A 111 -8.61 13.84 -9.66
C HIS A 111 -7.24 13.45 -9.08
N TYR A 112 -6.55 12.50 -9.71
CA TYR A 112 -5.26 12.00 -9.24
C TYR A 112 -4.20 12.08 -10.34
N GLU A 113 -2.96 12.30 -9.92
CA GLU A 113 -1.79 12.28 -10.79
C GLU A 113 -0.65 11.45 -10.20
N PRO A 114 0.12 10.72 -11.02
CA PRO A 114 1.27 9.99 -10.54
C PRO A 114 2.34 10.98 -10.08
N VAL A 115 2.84 10.79 -8.85
CA VAL A 115 3.87 11.66 -8.26
C VAL A 115 5.20 10.96 -8.03
N GLN A 116 5.19 9.63 -7.92
CA GLN A 116 6.41 8.85 -7.71
C GLN A 116 6.20 7.38 -8.08
N SER A 117 7.20 6.76 -8.71
CA SER A 117 7.23 5.32 -8.97
C SER A 117 8.50 4.69 -8.41
N PHE A 118 8.40 3.44 -8.00
CA PHE A 118 9.49 2.63 -7.46
C PHE A 118 9.51 1.27 -8.16
N GLU A 119 10.67 0.87 -8.64
CA GLU A 119 10.85 -0.40 -9.35
C GLU A 119 11.48 -1.44 -8.40
N ALA A 120 10.93 -2.66 -8.42
CA ALA A 120 11.52 -3.76 -7.70
C ALA A 120 12.89 -4.10 -8.30
N ARG A 121 13.87 -4.37 -7.44
CA ARG A 121 15.23 -4.72 -7.89
C ARG A 121 15.32 -6.10 -8.56
N LEU A 122 14.41 -7.01 -8.21
CA LEU A 122 14.48 -8.44 -8.56
C LEU A 122 13.24 -8.94 -9.33
N SER A 123 12.31 -8.06 -9.67
CA SER A 123 11.13 -8.37 -10.48
C SER A 123 10.79 -7.18 -11.38
N ALA A 124 9.88 -7.37 -12.33
CA ALA A 124 9.33 -6.28 -13.14
C ALA A 124 8.22 -5.50 -12.40
N ASP A 125 8.12 -5.66 -11.07
CA ASP A 125 7.07 -5.01 -10.31
C ASP A 125 7.35 -3.52 -10.13
N VAL A 126 6.30 -2.72 -10.30
CA VAL A 126 6.34 -1.27 -10.11
C VAL A 126 5.29 -0.90 -9.08
N LEU A 127 5.68 -0.04 -8.13
CA LEU A 127 4.78 0.61 -7.21
C LEU A 127 4.71 2.09 -7.56
N THR A 128 3.51 2.57 -7.91
CA THR A 128 3.27 3.98 -8.24
C THR A 128 2.38 4.62 -7.18
N LEU A 129 2.81 5.78 -6.69
CA LEU A 129 2.06 6.67 -5.83
C LEU A 129 1.36 7.71 -6.69
N TYR A 130 0.06 7.83 -6.49
CA TYR A 130 -0.76 8.89 -7.04
C TYR A 130 -1.12 9.86 -5.94
N ARG A 131 -1.18 11.16 -6.25
CA ARG A 131 -1.63 12.20 -5.33
C ARG A 131 -2.89 12.85 -5.87
N ARG A 132 -3.84 13.15 -4.99
CA ARG A 132 -5.02 13.95 -5.32
C ARG A 132 -4.61 15.38 -5.70
N ARG A 133 -5.19 15.93 -6.77
CA ARG A 133 -4.94 17.30 -7.20
C ARG A 133 -5.53 18.31 -6.22
N GLN A 134 -4.88 19.45 -6.04
CA GLN A 134 -5.30 20.45 -5.05
C GLN A 134 -6.63 21.14 -5.38
N ASP A 135 -7.06 21.11 -6.64
CA ASP A 135 -8.32 21.71 -7.12
C ASP A 135 -9.47 20.70 -7.26
N SER A 136 -9.26 19.46 -6.81
CA SER A 136 -10.26 18.40 -6.90
C SER A 136 -11.26 18.50 -5.75
N PRO A 137 -12.58 18.62 -6.03
CA PRO A 137 -13.63 18.65 -5.01
C PRO A 137 -13.64 17.34 -4.21
#